data_AF-A0A4Z2J0S3-F1
#
_entry.id   AF-A0A4Z2J0S3-F1
#
_cell.length_a   1.000
_cell.length_b   1.000
_cell.length_c   1.000
_cell.angle_alpha   90.00
_cell.angle_beta   90.00
_cell.angle_gamma   90.00
#
_symmetry.space_group_name_H-M   'P 1'
#
loop_
_entity.id
_entity.type
_entity.pdbx_description
1 polymer ?
#
loop_
_entity_poly.entity_id
_entity_poly.type
_entity_poly.pdbx_seq_one_letter_code
_entity_poly.pdbx_strand_id
1 'polypeptide(L)'
;MSSKTEDAEASLQAQLAEFRAQAEHWQGVATICELSKQEELAELQKQCDQEIQSLQEALRETAAQYEARISVLQSQAGEWRRAGAQNVISGRRGRTDAEVSSNDAPTSTSSSSLAEAEAMSSTDRRHNQSAESEAVAEGEGTPPASEAYFSLRNCDSASLSSFSLDTPSLPRKLHAQEDTDSLVSTGTLVPEAIYLPPAGHRLVTHGDWDALSAQVSELRGEVCRLQVEKEELERELDTQTNHTHKQAELSFSQRKVCSELSRLKGEEVEDEGPESSSSFPATLQGAHCEERFRIEIVNLREQLAARTEEDVQLSSLKTETERIQSQKDQLQTELLACRTELDALRVALSHVQRTNKTLSADKASMHQQCLELRSQLISLRSQVDTSQTVQMDFVQLSQSLQLGIVR
;
A
#
# COMPACT_ATOMS: atom_id res chain seq x y z
N MET A 1 37.68 -27.42 -66.78
CA MET A 1 37.70 -26.48 -65.64
C MET A 1 36.30 -26.03 -65.22
N SER A 2 35.30 -25.97 -66.11
CA SER A 2 33.90 -25.60 -65.82
C SER A 2 33.27 -26.25 -64.58
N SER A 3 33.44 -27.57 -64.37
CA SER A 3 32.76 -28.25 -63.26
C SER A 3 33.14 -27.72 -61.87
N LYS A 4 34.39 -27.30 -61.66
CA LYS A 4 34.83 -26.77 -60.35
C LYS A 4 34.25 -25.39 -60.03
N THR A 5 33.88 -24.61 -61.05
CA THR A 5 33.17 -23.35 -60.85
C THR A 5 31.69 -23.59 -60.59
N GLU A 6 31.07 -24.54 -61.31
CA GLU A 6 29.69 -24.96 -61.09
C GLU A 6 29.47 -25.54 -59.68
N ASP A 7 30.37 -26.41 -59.20
CA ASP A 7 30.34 -26.95 -57.82
C ASP A 7 30.46 -25.85 -56.75
N ALA A 8 31.29 -24.83 -57.01
CA ALA A 8 31.49 -23.70 -56.09
C ALA A 8 30.27 -22.76 -56.06
N GLU A 9 29.65 -22.50 -57.21
CA GLU A 9 28.43 -21.72 -57.33
C GLU A 9 27.24 -22.42 -56.63
N ALA A 10 27.10 -23.74 -56.81
CA ALA A 10 26.08 -24.53 -56.11
C ALA A 10 26.27 -24.52 -54.58
N SER A 11 27.52 -24.62 -54.11
CA SER A 11 27.86 -24.51 -52.69
C SER A 11 27.51 -23.13 -52.10
N LEU A 12 27.83 -22.05 -52.82
CA LEU A 12 27.48 -20.69 -52.41
C LEU A 12 25.96 -20.45 -52.43
N GLN A 13 25.23 -21.00 -53.41
CA GLN A 13 23.77 -20.94 -53.43
C GLN A 13 23.14 -21.68 -52.24
N ALA A 14 23.69 -22.85 -51.86
CA ALA A 14 23.24 -23.58 -50.67
C ALA A 14 23.48 -22.78 -49.38
N GLN A 15 24.67 -22.17 -49.23
CA GLN A 15 24.97 -21.30 -48.07
C GLN A 15 24.06 -20.07 -48.01
N LEU A 16 23.77 -19.43 -49.15
CA LEU A 16 22.83 -18.29 -49.20
C LEU A 16 21.40 -18.70 -48.82
N ALA A 17 20.95 -19.89 -49.23
CA ALA A 17 19.66 -20.44 -48.82
C ALA A 17 19.62 -20.76 -47.30
N GLU A 18 20.71 -21.28 -46.74
CA GLU A 18 20.83 -21.55 -45.30
C GLU A 18 20.84 -20.26 -44.47
N PHE A 19 21.65 -19.25 -44.84
CA PHE A 19 21.64 -17.95 -44.16
C PHE A 19 20.27 -17.26 -44.26
N ARG A 20 19.56 -17.40 -45.39
CA ARG A 20 18.19 -16.90 -45.54
C ARG A 20 17.22 -17.61 -44.58
N ALA A 21 17.27 -18.94 -44.50
CA ALA A 21 16.44 -19.71 -43.58
C ALA A 21 16.72 -19.37 -42.11
N GLN A 22 17.99 -19.14 -41.75
CA GLN A 22 18.37 -18.65 -40.42
C GLN A 22 17.83 -17.25 -40.14
N ALA A 23 17.89 -16.32 -41.11
CA ALA A 23 17.32 -14.98 -40.97
C ALA A 23 15.79 -15.02 -40.78
N GLU A 24 15.08 -15.83 -41.58
CA GLU A 24 13.64 -16.05 -41.46
C GLU A 24 13.27 -16.71 -40.11
N HIS A 25 14.09 -17.64 -39.61
CA HIS A 25 13.92 -18.23 -38.27
C HIS A 25 14.09 -17.20 -37.15
N TRP A 26 15.19 -16.43 -37.14
CA TRP A 26 15.42 -15.41 -36.11
C TRP A 26 14.41 -14.27 -36.16
N GLN A 27 13.91 -13.92 -37.36
CA GLN A 27 12.78 -12.99 -37.51
C GLN A 27 11.51 -13.55 -36.84
N GLY A 28 11.19 -14.83 -37.07
CA GLY A 28 10.07 -15.51 -36.39
C GLY A 28 10.20 -15.51 -34.87
N VAL A 29 11.39 -15.84 -34.34
CA VAL A 29 11.68 -15.79 -32.90
C VAL A 29 11.49 -14.37 -32.35
N ALA A 30 12.02 -13.34 -33.03
CA ALA A 30 11.85 -11.95 -32.63
C ALA A 30 10.37 -11.52 -32.59
N THR A 31 9.57 -11.93 -33.59
CA THR A 31 8.12 -11.67 -33.61
C THR A 31 7.40 -12.37 -32.46
N ILE A 32 7.73 -13.62 -32.15
CA ILE A 32 7.14 -14.34 -31.01
C ILE A 32 7.50 -13.66 -29.68
N CYS A 33 8.75 -13.25 -29.49
CA CYS A 33 9.15 -12.50 -28.30
C CYS A 33 8.45 -11.14 -28.18
N GLU A 34 8.22 -10.44 -29.29
CA GLU A 34 7.48 -9.17 -29.29
C GLU A 34 5.99 -9.39 -28.94
N LEU A 35 5.34 -10.40 -29.52
CA LEU A 35 3.95 -10.73 -29.22
C LEU A 35 3.77 -11.20 -27.77
N SER A 36 4.64 -12.08 -27.28
CA SER A 36 4.61 -12.55 -25.87
C SER A 36 4.77 -11.39 -24.89
N LYS A 37 5.67 -10.43 -25.17
CA LYS A 37 5.78 -9.19 -24.38
C LYS A 37 4.51 -8.33 -24.46
N GLN A 38 3.85 -8.25 -25.61
CA GLN A 38 2.58 -7.52 -25.74
C GLN A 38 1.44 -8.19 -24.96
N GLU A 39 1.40 -9.52 -24.91
CA GLU A 39 0.45 -10.28 -24.08
C GLU A 39 0.69 -10.04 -22.58
N GLU A 40 1.93 -10.15 -22.09
CA GLU A 40 2.28 -9.84 -20.70
C GLU A 40 1.89 -8.41 -20.30
N LEU A 41 2.13 -7.42 -21.17
CA LEU A 41 1.73 -6.04 -20.93
C LEU A 41 0.20 -5.85 -20.91
N ALA A 42 -0.54 -6.59 -21.75
CA ALA A 42 -2.00 -6.55 -21.76
C ALA A 42 -2.61 -7.22 -20.52
N GLU A 43 -2.01 -8.32 -20.04
CA GLU A 43 -2.40 -8.96 -18.78
C GLU A 43 -2.14 -8.08 -17.57
N LEU A 44 -0.96 -7.45 -17.49
CA LEU A 44 -0.63 -6.48 -16.42
C LEU A 44 -1.56 -5.28 -16.44
N GLN A 45 -1.86 -4.72 -17.62
CA GLN A 45 -2.83 -3.63 -17.74
C GLN A 45 -4.22 -4.04 -17.24
N LYS A 46 -4.69 -5.23 -17.62
CA LYS A 46 -5.96 -5.80 -17.14
C LYS A 46 -5.97 -6.02 -15.62
N GLN A 47 -4.87 -6.45 -15.02
CA GLN A 47 -4.74 -6.59 -13.56
C GLN A 47 -4.86 -5.22 -12.86
N CYS A 48 -4.13 -4.20 -13.34
CA CYS A 48 -4.26 -2.83 -12.83
C CYS A 48 -5.70 -2.30 -12.93
N ASP A 49 -6.38 -2.51 -14.08
CA ASP A 49 -7.76 -2.07 -14.27
C ASP A 49 -8.74 -2.82 -13.32
N GLN A 50 -8.49 -4.11 -13.06
CA GLN A 50 -9.27 -4.93 -12.13
C GLN A 50 -9.08 -4.47 -10.67
N GLU A 51 -7.85 -4.14 -10.27
CA GLU A 51 -7.53 -3.60 -8.94
C GLU A 51 -8.16 -2.22 -8.73
N ILE A 52 -8.07 -1.33 -9.73
CA ILE A 52 -8.72 0.00 -9.69
C ILE A 52 -10.23 -0.15 -9.50
N GLN A 53 -10.88 -1.06 -10.23
CA GLN A 53 -12.32 -1.32 -10.08
C GLN A 53 -12.67 -1.87 -8.68
N SER A 54 -11.88 -2.82 -8.17
CA SER A 54 -12.04 -3.39 -6.82
C SER A 54 -11.93 -2.33 -5.73
N LEU A 55 -10.90 -1.46 -5.81
CA LEU A 55 -10.71 -0.35 -4.89
C LEU A 55 -11.82 0.70 -4.99
N GLN A 56 -12.30 1.00 -6.20
CA GLN A 56 -13.45 1.90 -6.40
C GLN A 56 -14.73 1.34 -5.79
N GLU A 57 -14.98 0.03 -5.90
CA GLU A 57 -16.14 -0.61 -5.27
C GLU A 57 -16.03 -0.61 -3.74
N ALA A 58 -14.87 -0.94 -3.17
CA ALA A 58 -14.64 -0.87 -1.72
C ALA A 58 -14.81 0.56 -1.17
N LEU A 59 -14.35 1.58 -1.90
CA LEU A 59 -14.58 2.99 -1.55
C LEU A 59 -16.07 3.38 -1.66
N ARG A 60 -16.79 2.87 -2.68
CA ARG A 60 -18.23 3.07 -2.83
C ARG A 60 -19.03 2.39 -1.72
N GLU A 61 -18.63 1.20 -1.30
CA GLU A 61 -19.27 0.46 -0.21
C GLU A 61 -19.04 1.15 1.13
N THR A 62 -17.80 1.53 1.46
CA THR A 62 -17.49 2.26 2.70
C THR A 62 -18.21 3.61 2.74
N ALA A 63 -18.31 4.34 1.63
CA ALA A 63 -19.14 5.54 1.53
C ALA A 63 -20.62 5.26 1.86
N ALA A 64 -21.21 4.22 1.26
CA ALA A 64 -22.60 3.81 1.54
C ALA A 64 -22.81 3.37 3.00
N GLN A 65 -21.83 2.71 3.62
CA GLN A 65 -21.85 2.37 5.05
C GLN A 65 -21.85 3.63 5.94
N TYR A 66 -21.07 4.65 5.59
CA TYR A 66 -21.10 5.95 6.29
C TYR A 66 -22.43 6.68 6.09
N GLU A 67 -22.99 6.71 4.88
CA GLU A 67 -24.30 7.32 4.60
C GLU A 67 -25.43 6.64 5.39
N ALA A 68 -25.42 5.30 5.47
CA ALA A 68 -26.36 4.54 6.30
C ALA A 68 -26.21 4.89 7.79
N ARG A 69 -24.98 4.96 8.32
CA ARG A 69 -24.72 5.35 9.72
C ARG A 69 -25.15 6.79 10.01
N ILE A 70 -24.91 7.71 9.10
CA ILE A 70 -25.37 9.11 9.19
C ILE A 70 -26.91 9.14 9.20
N SER A 71 -27.58 8.36 8.36
CA SER A 71 -29.04 8.26 8.30
C SER A 71 -29.64 7.75 9.61
N VAL A 72 -29.03 6.74 10.24
CA VAL A 72 -29.42 6.24 11.56
C VAL A 72 -29.23 7.30 12.65
N LEU A 73 -28.11 8.03 12.67
CA LEU A 73 -27.87 9.10 13.65
C LEU A 73 -28.86 10.27 13.46
N GLN A 74 -29.20 10.61 12.21
CA GLN A 74 -30.19 11.63 11.89
C GLN A 74 -31.61 11.20 12.30
N SER A 75 -32.00 9.94 12.08
CA SER A 75 -33.31 9.43 12.52
C SER A 75 -33.42 9.42 14.04
N GLN A 76 -32.37 8.99 14.74
CA GLN A 76 -32.29 9.02 16.19
C GLN A 76 -32.37 10.46 16.75
N ALA A 77 -31.69 11.44 16.12
CA ALA A 77 -31.83 12.85 16.48
C ALA A 77 -33.27 13.39 16.28
N GLY A 78 -33.97 12.91 15.24
CA GLY A 78 -35.39 13.18 15.03
C GLY A 78 -36.31 12.52 16.06
N GLU A 79 -35.92 11.37 16.59
CA GLU A 79 -36.61 10.70 17.71
C GLU A 79 -36.38 11.41 19.04
N TRP A 80 -35.14 11.79 19.38
CA TRP A 80 -34.86 12.63 20.55
C TRP A 80 -35.64 13.94 20.51
N ARG A 81 -35.76 14.58 19.34
CA ARG A 81 -36.57 15.79 19.16
C ARG A 81 -38.08 15.53 19.35
N ARG A 82 -38.61 14.39 18.87
CA ARG A 82 -40.02 14.00 19.06
C ARG A 82 -40.34 13.59 20.50
N ALA A 83 -39.48 12.81 21.14
CA ALA A 83 -39.61 12.42 22.55
C ALA A 83 -39.50 13.64 23.48
N GLY A 84 -38.56 14.55 23.19
CA GLY A 84 -38.46 15.85 23.85
C GLY A 84 -39.74 16.67 23.72
N ALA A 85 -40.30 16.78 22.51
CA ALA A 85 -41.58 17.47 22.28
C ALA A 85 -42.77 16.83 23.02
N GLN A 86 -42.86 15.49 23.06
CA GLN A 86 -43.91 14.78 23.79
C GLN A 86 -43.85 15.04 25.30
N ASN A 87 -42.64 15.13 25.88
CA ASN A 87 -42.46 15.49 27.29
C ASN A 87 -42.98 16.90 27.63
N VAL A 88 -42.86 17.89 26.72
CA VAL A 88 -43.41 19.24 26.96
C VAL A 88 -44.94 19.30 26.80
N ILE A 89 -45.52 18.42 25.98
CA ILE A 89 -46.98 18.37 25.73
C ILE A 89 -47.75 17.72 26.90
N SER A 90 -47.11 16.80 27.64
CA SER A 90 -47.69 16.22 28.86
C SER A 90 -47.95 17.28 29.97
N GLY A 91 -47.10 18.31 30.04
CA GLY A 91 -47.16 19.37 31.05
C GLY A 91 -48.29 20.40 30.92
N ARG A 92 -49.19 20.29 29.93
CA ARG A 92 -50.26 21.28 29.68
C ARG A 92 -51.64 20.67 29.40
N ARG A 93 -52.07 19.72 30.23
CA ARG A 93 -53.48 19.27 30.29
C ARG A 93 -54.14 19.74 31.59
N GLY A 94 -54.82 20.89 31.56
CA GLY A 94 -55.36 21.49 32.79
C GLY A 94 -56.15 22.79 32.70
N ARG A 95 -57.05 22.97 31.71
CA ARG A 95 -58.33 23.67 31.90
C ARG A 95 -59.27 23.50 30.70
N THR A 96 -60.57 23.56 30.99
CA THR A 96 -61.72 23.35 30.09
C THR A 96 -62.24 24.66 29.50
N ASP A 97 -63.26 24.52 28.64
CA ASP A 97 -64.23 25.54 28.19
C ASP A 97 -63.74 26.50 27.09
N ALA A 98 -64.53 26.91 26.09
CA ALA A 98 -65.78 26.38 25.49
C ALA A 98 -66.02 27.09 24.11
N GLU A 99 -67.05 26.66 23.38
CA GLU A 99 -67.70 27.33 22.22
C GLU A 99 -67.04 27.38 20.81
N VAL A 100 -67.65 26.59 19.90
CA VAL A 100 -68.37 27.03 18.67
C VAL A 100 -67.84 28.22 17.85
N SER A 101 -67.40 27.96 16.61
CA SER A 101 -68.02 28.45 15.34
C SER A 101 -67.26 27.85 14.14
N SER A 102 -67.86 26.97 13.33
CA SER A 102 -68.53 27.24 12.03
C SER A 102 -67.63 27.76 10.89
N ASN A 103 -67.47 26.93 9.84
CA ASN A 103 -67.32 27.24 8.39
C ASN A 103 -66.21 28.24 7.96
N ASP A 104 -65.33 28.01 6.97
CA ASP A 104 -65.56 27.52 5.60
C ASP A 104 -64.23 27.07 4.92
N ALA A 105 -64.33 26.50 3.71
CA ALA A 105 -63.24 26.29 2.74
C ALA A 105 -63.55 27.09 1.44
N PRO A 106 -62.79 27.06 0.31
CA PRO A 106 -61.56 26.32 -0.01
C PRO A 106 -60.52 27.09 -0.90
N THR A 107 -59.55 26.35 -1.48
CA THR A 107 -58.88 26.53 -2.81
C THR A 107 -57.86 27.66 -3.12
N SER A 108 -56.63 27.21 -3.44
CA SER A 108 -55.87 27.37 -4.71
C SER A 108 -55.55 28.75 -5.35
N THR A 109 -54.24 29.01 -5.56
CA THR A 109 -53.52 29.46 -6.81
C THR A 109 -52.02 29.65 -6.43
N SER A 110 -50.95 29.19 -7.11
CA SER A 110 -50.55 29.13 -8.53
C SER A 110 -49.80 30.38 -9.06
N SER A 111 -48.81 30.18 -9.95
CA SER A 111 -47.83 31.13 -10.56
C SER A 111 -46.72 31.66 -9.61
N SER A 112 -45.40 31.59 -9.90
CA SER A 112 -44.56 31.94 -11.08
C SER A 112 -44.52 33.46 -11.35
N SER A 113 -43.39 34.12 -11.65
CA SER A 113 -42.17 33.68 -12.37
C SER A 113 -40.93 34.60 -12.14
N LEU A 114 -39.82 34.28 -12.80
CA LEU A 114 -38.54 35.00 -12.86
C LEU A 114 -38.60 36.42 -13.48
N ALA A 115 -37.65 37.28 -13.07
CA ALA A 115 -36.86 38.26 -13.86
C ALA A 115 -35.85 38.92 -12.88
N GLU A 116 -34.52 38.79 -13.00
CA GLU A 116 -33.58 39.32 -14.00
C GLU A 116 -33.08 40.77 -13.75
N ALA A 117 -31.85 40.99 -14.21
CA ALA A 117 -31.20 42.27 -14.53
C ALA A 117 -30.57 43.15 -13.40
N GLU A 118 -29.23 42.98 -13.33
CA GLU A 118 -28.23 44.04 -13.53
C GLU A 118 -27.76 44.96 -12.39
N ALA A 119 -26.51 45.40 -12.58
CA ALA A 119 -25.67 46.12 -11.64
C ALA A 119 -25.77 47.64 -11.82
N MET A 120 -25.26 48.41 -10.85
CA MET A 120 -24.12 49.31 -11.10
C MET A 120 -23.52 49.90 -9.82
N SER A 121 -22.32 50.47 -9.99
CA SER A 121 -21.36 50.93 -9.00
C SER A 121 -21.71 52.19 -8.20
N SER A 122 -21.15 52.28 -6.99
CA SER A 122 -20.60 53.51 -6.38
C SER A 122 -19.35 53.13 -5.57
N THR A 123 -18.12 53.65 -5.76
CA THR A 123 -17.59 55.03 -5.59
C THR A 123 -18.00 55.69 -4.27
N ASP A 124 -17.16 56.41 -3.51
CA ASP A 124 -15.70 56.66 -3.49
C ASP A 124 -15.45 57.50 -2.21
N ARG A 125 -14.38 57.24 -1.43
CA ARG A 125 -13.57 58.34 -0.83
C ARG A 125 -12.28 57.92 -0.12
N ARG A 126 -11.21 58.64 -0.49
CA ARG A 126 -9.82 58.62 -0.02
C ARG A 126 -9.63 59.25 1.37
N HIS A 127 -8.52 58.94 2.06
CA HIS A 127 -7.36 59.83 2.33
C HIS A 127 -6.40 59.21 3.39
N ASN A 128 -5.23 59.80 3.66
CA ASN A 128 -3.93 59.52 3.02
C ASN A 128 -2.78 60.02 3.94
N GLN A 129 -1.57 59.42 3.85
CA GLN A 129 -0.28 59.86 4.46
C GLN A 129 -0.13 59.82 6.01
N SER A 130 1.08 59.89 6.62
CA SER A 130 2.45 59.40 6.32
C SER A 130 3.42 59.93 7.41
N ALA A 131 4.58 59.28 7.64
CA ALA A 131 5.81 59.81 8.30
C ALA A 131 5.71 60.19 9.81
N GLU A 132 6.77 60.28 10.63
CA GLU A 132 8.18 59.80 10.57
C GLU A 132 8.80 59.71 11.98
N SER A 133 10.02 59.17 12.04
CA SER A 133 10.98 58.83 13.12
C SER A 133 11.15 59.66 14.42
N GLU A 134 11.56 58.92 15.46
CA GLU A 134 12.66 59.18 16.45
C GLU A 134 12.71 60.46 17.32
N ALA A 135 12.75 60.31 18.66
CA ALA A 135 14.02 60.25 19.43
C ALA A 135 13.83 60.28 20.98
N VAL A 136 14.56 59.38 21.68
CA VAL A 136 15.36 59.56 22.94
C VAL A 136 14.93 60.71 23.89
N ALA A 137 14.57 60.51 25.18
CA ALA A 137 15.32 59.90 26.30
C ALA A 137 14.38 59.76 27.56
N GLU A 138 14.70 59.20 28.74
CA GLU A 138 15.82 58.40 29.29
C GLU A 138 15.38 57.74 30.64
N GLY A 139 16.11 56.73 31.12
CA GLY A 139 16.11 56.21 32.51
C GLY A 139 15.01 55.19 32.90
N GLU A 140 15.27 54.13 33.67
CA GLU A 140 16.53 53.50 34.09
C GLU A 140 16.21 52.05 34.57
N GLY A 141 17.05 51.04 34.28
CA GLY A 141 16.96 49.70 34.89
C GLY A 141 16.91 48.51 33.93
N THR A 142 18.01 47.74 33.88
CA THR A 142 18.20 46.43 33.18
C THR A 142 19.57 45.87 33.62
N PRO A 143 20.03 44.64 33.29
CA PRO A 143 19.42 43.45 32.65
C PRO A 143 19.85 42.13 33.39
N PRO A 144 20.09 40.93 32.78
CA PRO A 144 19.50 40.23 31.60
C PRO A 144 19.03 38.76 31.88
N ALA A 145 18.59 38.09 30.79
CA ALA A 145 18.65 36.65 30.46
C ALA A 145 17.39 35.79 30.71
N SER A 146 17.02 34.83 29.84
CA SER A 146 17.34 34.60 28.41
C SER A 146 16.37 33.54 27.84
N GLU A 147 16.02 33.65 26.55
CA GLU A 147 15.71 32.53 25.65
C GLU A 147 14.61 31.52 26.06
N ALA A 148 13.41 31.68 25.46
CA ALA A 148 12.33 30.67 25.49
C ALA A 148 11.85 30.36 24.07
N TYR A 149 12.53 29.41 23.42
CA TYR A 149 12.12 28.82 22.15
C TYR A 149 11.04 27.74 22.39
N PHE A 150 10.21 27.50 21.37
CA PHE A 150 9.20 26.42 21.26
C PHE A 150 7.86 26.52 22.02
N SER A 151 6.79 26.44 21.21
CA SER A 151 5.71 25.42 21.27
C SER A 151 4.27 25.85 21.58
N LEU A 152 3.39 25.48 20.63
CA LEU A 152 1.92 25.40 20.70
C LEU A 152 1.19 26.77 20.85
N ARG A 153 0.00 27.01 20.26
CA ARG A 153 -0.95 26.12 19.56
C ARG A 153 -1.93 26.94 18.70
N ASN A 154 -2.73 26.23 17.89
CA ASN A 154 -4.04 26.65 17.33
C ASN A 154 -4.05 27.79 16.29
N CYS A 155 -4.30 27.41 15.04
CA CYS A 155 -5.22 28.14 14.14
C CYS A 155 -5.96 27.11 13.27
N ASP A 156 -7.28 27.07 13.39
CA ASP A 156 -8.16 26.34 12.49
C ASP A 156 -8.15 26.97 11.09
N SER A 157 -8.38 26.18 10.04
CA SER A 157 -9.14 26.65 8.86
C SER A 157 -9.60 25.47 8.00
N ALA A 158 -10.81 25.60 7.46
CA ALA A 158 -11.45 24.62 6.62
C ALA A 158 -10.99 24.67 5.15
N SER A 159 -11.40 23.65 4.40
CA SER A 159 -11.18 23.45 2.97
C SER A 159 -11.51 24.66 2.09
N LEU A 160 -10.74 24.85 1.01
CA LEU A 160 -11.30 25.26 -0.28
C LEU A 160 -10.69 24.44 -1.42
N SER A 161 -11.59 23.77 -2.13
CA SER A 161 -11.36 23.24 -3.48
C SER A 161 -11.45 24.39 -4.49
N SER A 162 -10.54 24.44 -5.47
CA SER A 162 -10.88 24.65 -6.88
C SER A 162 -9.61 24.62 -7.75
N PHE A 163 -9.53 23.69 -8.69
CA PHE A 163 -8.64 23.78 -9.84
C PHE A 163 -9.51 23.89 -11.10
N SER A 164 -9.47 25.04 -11.77
CA SER A 164 -10.00 25.16 -13.12
C SER A 164 -9.03 24.53 -14.12
N LEU A 165 -9.50 23.52 -14.85
CA LEU A 165 -8.79 22.97 -16.00
C LEU A 165 -9.08 23.82 -17.24
N ASP A 166 -8.11 24.64 -17.66
CA ASP A 166 -8.10 25.24 -18.99
C ASP A 166 -7.00 24.62 -19.84
N THR A 167 -7.41 23.98 -20.93
CA THR A 167 -6.52 23.48 -21.98
C THR A 167 -6.62 24.38 -23.21
N PRO A 168 -5.48 24.86 -23.75
CA PRO A 168 -5.41 25.24 -25.16
C PRO A 168 -4.54 24.23 -25.91
N SER A 169 -5.09 23.68 -26.99
CA SER A 169 -4.44 22.65 -27.82
C SER A 169 -4.05 23.17 -29.20
N LEU A 170 -3.07 22.49 -29.83
CA LEU A 170 -2.66 22.58 -31.25
C LEU A 170 -1.75 23.76 -31.68
N PRO A 171 -1.05 23.69 -32.84
CA PRO A 171 -0.92 22.59 -33.82
C PRO A 171 0.53 22.17 -34.20
N ARG A 172 0.63 21.06 -34.95
CA ARG A 172 1.85 20.58 -35.61
C ARG A 172 2.32 21.50 -36.75
N LYS A 173 3.63 21.59 -36.98
CA LYS A 173 4.21 21.80 -38.32
C LYS A 173 5.60 21.17 -38.44
N LEU A 174 5.80 20.28 -39.41
CA LEU A 174 7.13 19.85 -39.82
C LEU A 174 7.73 20.91 -40.75
N HIS A 175 8.97 21.32 -40.50
CA HIS A 175 9.77 22.01 -41.49
C HIS A 175 11.23 21.56 -41.33
N ALA A 176 11.74 20.84 -42.33
CA ALA A 176 13.14 20.51 -42.45
C ALA A 176 13.81 21.60 -43.28
N GLN A 177 14.84 22.23 -42.74
CA GLN A 177 15.79 23.07 -43.49
C GLN A 177 17.07 23.13 -42.66
N GLU A 178 18.09 22.36 -43.05
CA GLU A 178 19.46 22.66 -42.66
C GLU A 178 19.92 23.88 -43.48
N ASP A 179 20.53 24.86 -42.83
CA ASP A 179 21.74 25.55 -43.30
C ASP A 179 22.24 26.54 -42.23
N THR A 180 23.51 26.95 -42.37
CA THR A 180 24.32 27.55 -41.31
C THR A 180 24.15 29.07 -41.11
N ASP A 181 24.83 29.57 -40.08
CA ASP A 181 25.28 30.96 -39.91
C ASP A 181 24.28 32.02 -39.42
N SER A 182 24.19 32.14 -38.09
CA SER A 182 24.28 33.47 -37.45
C SER A 182 24.75 33.34 -36.00
N LEU A 183 26.05 33.58 -35.75
CA LEU A 183 26.60 33.69 -34.40
C LEU A 183 26.27 35.06 -33.78
N VAL A 184 26.27 35.11 -32.45
CA VAL A 184 26.06 36.31 -31.60
C VAL A 184 24.60 36.74 -31.43
N SER A 185 23.91 36.04 -30.54
CA SER A 185 22.97 36.67 -29.60
C SER A 185 23.35 36.27 -28.18
N THR A 186 23.97 37.17 -27.43
CA THR A 186 24.42 36.95 -26.05
C THR A 186 23.23 37.06 -25.09
N GLY A 187 22.33 36.08 -25.12
CA GLY A 187 21.15 36.00 -24.27
C GLY A 187 21.14 34.73 -23.43
N THR A 188 21.62 34.83 -22.19
CA THR A 188 21.47 33.83 -21.11
C THR A 188 21.56 32.36 -21.53
N LEU A 189 22.77 31.80 -21.52
CA LEU A 189 22.98 30.35 -21.59
C LEU A 189 22.51 29.71 -20.27
N VAL A 190 21.19 29.53 -20.15
CA VAL A 190 20.57 28.70 -19.11
C VAL A 190 20.92 27.26 -19.44
N PRO A 191 21.64 26.52 -18.57
CA PRO A 191 21.90 25.11 -18.82
C PRO A 191 20.57 24.35 -18.90
N GLU A 192 20.38 23.55 -19.95
CA GLU A 192 19.26 22.64 -20.02
C GLU A 192 19.30 21.70 -18.80
N ALA A 193 18.17 21.62 -18.09
CA ALA A 193 17.97 20.81 -16.88
C ALA A 193 18.86 21.12 -15.67
N ILE A 194 18.62 22.28 -15.02
CA ILE A 194 18.60 22.26 -13.54
C ILE A 194 17.36 21.46 -13.13
N TYR A 195 17.53 20.14 -12.92
CA TYR A 195 16.47 19.32 -12.36
C TYR A 195 16.17 19.79 -10.93
N LEU A 196 15.04 20.47 -10.77
CA LEU A 196 14.55 20.91 -9.48
C LEU A 196 13.61 19.82 -8.94
N PRO A 197 14.02 19.04 -7.92
CA PRO A 197 13.17 17.97 -7.41
C PRO A 197 11.87 18.53 -6.82
N PRO A 198 10.74 17.79 -6.91
CA PRO A 198 9.47 18.20 -6.32
C PRO A 198 9.59 18.51 -4.82
N ALA A 199 8.70 19.35 -4.29
CA ALA A 199 8.68 19.68 -2.87
C ALA A 199 8.74 18.42 -1.99
N GLY A 200 9.60 18.44 -0.96
CA GLY A 200 9.87 17.29 -0.08
C GLY A 200 10.90 16.29 -0.60
N HIS A 201 11.39 16.40 -1.84
CA HIS A 201 12.37 15.46 -2.40
C HIS A 201 13.77 16.09 -2.45
N ARG A 202 14.77 15.39 -1.92
CA ARG A 202 16.18 15.79 -1.97
C ARG A 202 16.90 15.00 -3.05
N LEU A 203 17.75 15.66 -3.83
CA LEU A 203 18.76 14.95 -4.62
C LEU A 203 19.75 14.28 -3.66
N VAL A 204 20.00 12.99 -3.89
CA VAL A 204 20.89 12.15 -3.08
C VAL A 204 22.03 11.71 -4.01
N THR A 205 23.29 11.88 -3.59
CA THR A 205 24.42 11.42 -4.40
C THR A 205 24.49 9.89 -4.38
N HIS A 206 25.17 9.26 -5.34
CA HIS A 206 25.33 7.80 -5.31
C HIS A 206 25.99 7.30 -4.02
N GLY A 207 27.00 8.01 -3.50
CA GLY A 207 27.63 7.67 -2.22
C GLY A 207 26.69 7.81 -1.01
N ASP A 208 25.85 8.86 -0.98
CA ASP A 208 24.82 9.00 0.08
C ASP A 208 23.75 7.90 -0.02
N TRP A 209 23.40 7.49 -1.24
CA TRP A 209 22.42 6.43 -1.50
C TRP A 209 22.97 5.06 -1.07
N ASP A 210 24.23 4.76 -1.40
CA ASP A 210 24.93 3.56 -0.96
C ASP A 210 25.05 3.51 0.57
N ALA A 211 25.39 4.64 1.20
CA ALA A 211 25.46 4.75 2.67
C ALA A 211 24.09 4.55 3.34
N LEU A 212 23.01 5.13 2.78
CA LEU A 212 21.66 4.94 3.28
C LEU A 212 21.19 3.48 3.08
N SER A 213 21.52 2.87 1.94
CA SER A 213 21.22 1.47 1.64
C SER A 213 21.94 0.51 2.59
N ALA A 214 23.20 0.81 2.93
CA ALA A 214 23.96 0.08 3.95
C ALA A 214 23.31 0.21 5.34
N GLN A 215 22.95 1.42 5.78
CA GLN A 215 22.25 1.64 7.07
C GLN A 215 20.89 0.94 7.13
N VAL A 216 20.09 0.97 6.05
CA VAL A 216 18.82 0.24 5.98
C VAL A 216 19.04 -1.28 6.04
N SER A 217 20.12 -1.78 5.45
CA SER A 217 20.49 -3.19 5.52
C SER A 217 20.95 -3.61 6.91
N GLU A 218 21.73 -2.77 7.59
CA GLU A 218 22.17 -2.95 8.98
C GLU A 218 20.98 -2.96 9.93
N LEU A 219 20.14 -1.91 9.91
CA LEU A 219 18.92 -1.82 10.73
C LEU A 219 17.96 -2.99 10.50
N ARG A 220 17.81 -3.47 9.25
CA ARG A 220 17.05 -4.70 8.96
C ARG A 220 17.68 -5.94 9.61
N GLY A 221 19.01 -6.04 9.59
CA GLY A 221 19.75 -7.07 10.30
C GLY A 221 19.52 -7.02 11.82
N GLU A 222 19.55 -5.84 12.41
CA GLU A 222 19.29 -5.63 13.85
C GLU A 222 17.86 -6.00 14.24
N VAL A 223 16.87 -5.55 13.46
CA VAL A 223 15.46 -5.93 13.65
C VAL A 223 15.30 -7.46 13.56
N CYS A 224 15.94 -8.12 12.59
CA CYS A 224 15.91 -9.58 12.51
C CYS A 224 16.54 -10.27 13.74
N ARG A 225 17.64 -9.74 14.30
CA ARG A 225 18.21 -10.29 15.56
C ARG A 225 17.24 -10.14 16.73
N LEU A 226 16.71 -8.93 16.93
CA LEU A 226 15.77 -8.62 18.02
C LEU A 226 14.47 -9.42 17.91
N GLN A 227 14.02 -9.71 16.69
CA GLN A 227 12.87 -10.58 16.43
C GLN A 227 13.12 -12.02 16.93
N VAL A 228 14.29 -12.59 16.61
CA VAL A 228 14.69 -13.93 17.08
C VAL A 228 14.86 -13.97 18.60
N GLU A 229 15.46 -12.94 19.20
CA GLU A 229 15.61 -12.81 20.66
C GLU A 229 14.24 -12.71 21.36
N LYS A 230 13.30 -11.94 20.79
CA LYS A 230 11.91 -11.88 21.27
C LYS A 230 11.24 -13.27 21.21
N GLU A 231 11.33 -13.97 20.09
CA GLU A 231 10.76 -15.31 19.93
C GLU A 231 11.40 -16.34 20.87
N GLU A 232 12.65 -16.13 21.29
CA GLU A 232 13.34 -16.95 22.29
C GLU A 232 12.86 -16.68 23.71
N LEU A 233 12.73 -15.40 24.08
CA LEU A 233 12.17 -14.99 25.38
C LEU A 233 10.70 -15.37 25.53
N GLU A 234 9.90 -15.31 24.47
CA GLU A 234 8.51 -15.78 24.47
C GLU A 234 8.42 -17.29 24.67
N ARG A 235 9.27 -18.08 23.99
CA ARG A 235 9.36 -19.54 24.22
C ARG A 235 9.76 -19.89 25.65
N GLU A 236 10.71 -19.16 26.24
CA GLU A 236 11.14 -19.41 27.62
C GLU A 236 10.10 -18.94 28.66
N LEU A 237 9.34 -17.89 28.36
CA LEU A 237 8.19 -17.50 29.17
C LEU A 237 7.11 -18.60 29.14
N ASP A 238 6.83 -19.17 27.97
CA ASP A 238 5.88 -20.28 27.82
C ASP A 238 6.35 -21.54 28.57
N THR A 239 7.63 -21.92 28.48
CA THR A 239 8.16 -23.08 29.21
C THR A 239 8.05 -22.91 30.72
N GLN A 240 8.39 -21.73 31.25
CA GLN A 240 8.29 -21.43 32.69
C GLN A 240 6.84 -21.30 33.16
N THR A 241 5.94 -20.71 32.35
CA THR A 241 4.51 -20.63 32.66
C THR A 241 3.89 -22.03 32.72
N ASN A 242 4.23 -22.92 31.77
CA ASN A 242 3.82 -24.31 31.80
C ASN A 242 4.40 -25.10 32.98
N HIS A 243 5.65 -24.83 33.38
CA HIS A 243 6.28 -25.48 34.53
C HIS A 243 5.62 -25.07 35.85
N THR A 244 5.43 -23.76 36.07
CA THR A 244 4.78 -23.21 37.26
C THR A 244 3.31 -23.62 37.36
N HIS A 245 2.58 -23.69 36.24
CA HIS A 245 1.22 -24.22 36.21
C HIS A 245 1.16 -25.68 36.70
N LYS A 246 2.00 -26.57 36.14
CA LYS A 246 2.09 -27.98 36.58
C LYS A 246 2.46 -28.11 38.06
N GLN A 247 3.37 -27.26 38.56
CA GLN A 247 3.72 -27.24 39.99
C GLN A 247 2.53 -26.80 40.87
N ALA A 248 1.73 -25.83 40.41
CA ALA A 248 0.52 -25.39 41.09
C ALA A 248 -0.59 -26.47 41.09
N GLU A 249 -0.78 -27.20 39.97
CA GLU A 249 -1.70 -28.34 39.85
C GLU A 249 -1.31 -29.50 40.80
N LEU A 250 -0.02 -29.85 40.86
CA LEU A 250 0.50 -30.83 41.81
C LEU A 250 0.27 -30.38 43.27
N SER A 251 0.53 -29.11 43.57
CA SER A 251 0.29 -28.54 44.90
C SER A 251 -1.20 -28.42 45.25
N PHE A 252 -2.08 -28.29 44.26
CA PHE A 252 -3.54 -28.26 44.44
C PHE A 252 -4.09 -29.68 44.66
N SER A 253 -3.69 -30.64 43.83
CA SER A 253 -4.08 -32.05 43.99
C SER A 253 -3.58 -32.63 45.31
N GLN A 254 -2.35 -32.31 45.74
CA GLN A 254 -1.84 -32.67 47.06
C GLN A 254 -2.73 -32.12 48.19
N ARG A 255 -3.05 -30.82 48.17
CA ARG A 255 -3.95 -30.19 49.16
C ARG A 255 -5.34 -30.84 49.17
N LYS A 256 -5.90 -31.15 48.00
CA LYS A 256 -7.18 -31.85 47.87
C LYS A 256 -7.13 -33.23 48.51
N VAL A 257 -6.10 -34.03 48.23
CA VAL A 257 -5.88 -35.35 48.84
C VAL A 257 -5.70 -35.23 50.36
N CYS A 258 -4.92 -34.27 50.86
CA CYS A 258 -4.80 -34.01 52.30
C CYS A 258 -6.13 -33.61 52.97
N SER A 259 -6.98 -32.85 52.27
CA SER A 259 -8.31 -32.49 52.74
C SER A 259 -9.25 -33.70 52.83
N GLU A 260 -9.23 -34.58 51.81
CA GLU A 260 -10.03 -35.82 51.81
C GLU A 260 -9.55 -36.80 52.89
N LEU A 261 -8.23 -36.95 53.07
CA LEU A 261 -7.67 -37.77 54.16
C LEU A 261 -8.04 -37.22 55.54
N SER A 262 -8.06 -35.89 55.71
CA SER A 262 -8.51 -35.25 56.96
C SER A 262 -10.01 -35.48 57.21
N ARG A 263 -10.83 -35.48 56.16
CA ARG A 263 -12.27 -35.75 56.25
C ARG A 263 -12.54 -37.21 56.64
N LEU A 264 -11.91 -38.16 55.96
CA LEU A 264 -12.02 -39.60 56.28
C LEU A 264 -11.49 -39.94 57.68
N LYS A 265 -10.48 -39.22 58.16
CA LYS A 265 -9.94 -39.40 59.52
C LYS A 265 -10.78 -38.74 60.62
N GLY A 266 -11.77 -37.92 60.25
CA GLY A 266 -12.73 -37.33 61.17
C GLY A 266 -13.98 -38.19 61.43
N GLU A 267 -14.08 -39.36 60.80
CA GLU A 267 -15.28 -40.21 60.82
C GLU A 267 -15.02 -41.59 61.48
N GLU A 268 -14.47 -41.55 62.70
CA GLU A 268 -14.56 -42.63 63.68
C GLU A 268 -14.91 -42.01 65.04
N VAL A 269 -15.73 -42.69 65.87
CA VAL A 269 -16.19 -42.29 67.24
C VAL A 269 -17.34 -41.23 67.19
N GLU A 270 -18.60 -41.48 67.57
CA GLU A 270 -19.24 -42.53 68.42
C GLU A 270 -20.59 -43.05 67.87
N ASP A 271 -20.90 -44.31 68.19
CA ASP A 271 -22.25 -44.91 68.17
C ASP A 271 -22.65 -45.20 69.63
N GLU A 272 -23.53 -44.38 70.21
CA GLU A 272 -24.27 -44.68 71.44
C GLU A 272 -25.62 -43.94 71.42
N GLY A 273 -26.69 -44.69 71.69
CA GLY A 273 -27.97 -44.15 72.17
C GLY A 273 -28.20 -44.62 73.62
N PRO A 274 -29.38 -44.38 74.23
CA PRO A 274 -30.57 -43.75 73.67
C PRO A 274 -31.28 -42.76 74.65
N GLU A 275 -32.49 -42.33 74.24
CA GLU A 275 -33.57 -41.74 75.06
C GLU A 275 -33.37 -40.39 75.78
N SER A 276 -34.13 -39.38 75.33
CA SER A 276 -35.21 -38.82 76.16
C SER A 276 -36.20 -37.97 75.36
N SER A 277 -37.47 -38.09 75.71
CA SER A 277 -38.62 -37.48 75.05
C SER A 277 -38.76 -35.97 75.30
N SER A 278 -39.08 -35.22 74.25
CA SER A 278 -39.92 -34.02 74.39
C SER A 278 -40.90 -33.92 73.23
N SER A 279 -42.19 -33.80 73.54
CA SER A 279 -43.29 -33.92 72.58
C SER A 279 -43.94 -32.57 72.29
N PHE A 280 -43.50 -31.85 71.25
CA PHE A 280 -44.21 -30.70 70.64
C PHE A 280 -43.81 -30.56 69.15
N PRO A 281 -44.61 -29.89 68.31
CA PRO A 281 -45.35 -30.51 67.21
C PRO A 281 -44.47 -30.97 66.02
N ALA A 282 -44.46 -32.28 65.78
CA ALA A 282 -43.70 -32.89 64.68
C ALA A 282 -44.08 -32.39 63.28
N THR A 283 -45.30 -31.89 63.08
CA THR A 283 -45.77 -31.35 61.78
C THR A 283 -45.08 -30.06 61.35
N LEU A 284 -44.66 -29.20 62.28
CA LEU A 284 -44.02 -27.92 61.91
C LEU A 284 -42.54 -28.12 61.53
N GLN A 285 -41.84 -29.01 62.24
CA GLN A 285 -40.45 -29.32 61.94
C GLN A 285 -40.31 -30.23 60.71
N GLY A 286 -41.25 -31.15 60.49
CA GLY A 286 -41.36 -31.90 59.24
C GLY A 286 -41.53 -30.98 58.03
N ALA A 287 -42.46 -30.01 58.09
CA ALA A 287 -42.67 -29.04 57.02
C ALA A 287 -41.45 -28.15 56.76
N HIS A 288 -40.71 -27.73 57.80
CA HIS A 288 -39.48 -26.95 57.63
C HIS A 288 -38.35 -27.79 56.99
N CYS A 289 -38.23 -29.08 57.32
CA CYS A 289 -37.27 -29.96 56.67
C CYS A 289 -37.66 -30.25 55.21
N GLU A 290 -38.94 -30.51 54.95
CA GLU A 290 -39.49 -30.70 53.60
C GLU A 290 -39.24 -29.48 52.70
N GLU A 291 -39.44 -28.26 53.22
CA GLU A 291 -39.18 -27.03 52.47
C GLU A 291 -37.68 -26.79 52.22
N ARG A 292 -36.80 -27.15 53.17
CA ARG A 292 -35.34 -27.16 52.93
C ARG A 292 -34.98 -28.11 51.79
N PHE A 293 -35.52 -29.33 51.78
CA PHE A 293 -35.28 -30.27 50.68
C PHE A 293 -35.87 -29.79 49.34
N ARG A 294 -37.00 -29.09 49.33
CA ARG A 294 -37.51 -28.46 48.09
C ARG A 294 -36.55 -27.41 47.54
N ILE A 295 -36.08 -26.49 48.39
CA ILE A 295 -35.13 -25.45 48.01
C ILE A 295 -33.83 -26.08 47.49
N GLU A 296 -33.33 -27.13 48.15
CA GLU A 296 -32.12 -27.83 47.74
C GLU A 296 -32.31 -28.59 46.41
N ILE A 297 -33.46 -29.22 46.17
CA ILE A 297 -33.79 -29.83 44.87
C ILE A 297 -33.85 -28.78 43.74
N VAL A 298 -34.40 -27.59 44.01
CA VAL A 298 -34.42 -26.49 43.02
C VAL A 298 -33.00 -25.98 42.75
N ASN A 299 -32.20 -25.74 43.79
CA ASN A 299 -30.80 -25.31 43.67
C ASN A 299 -29.94 -26.34 42.91
N LEU A 300 -30.08 -27.63 43.21
CA LEU A 300 -29.38 -28.70 42.48
C LEU A 300 -29.81 -28.80 41.00
N ARG A 301 -31.09 -28.52 40.68
CA ARG A 301 -31.57 -28.43 39.30
C ARG A 301 -31.02 -27.22 38.57
N GLU A 302 -30.92 -26.08 39.24
CA GLU A 302 -30.33 -24.85 38.72
C GLU A 302 -28.82 -25.01 38.45
N GLN A 303 -28.09 -25.65 39.38
CA GLN A 303 -26.68 -26.02 39.17
C GLN A 303 -26.48 -27.01 38.01
N LEU A 304 -27.38 -27.98 37.83
CA LEU A 304 -27.34 -28.89 36.68
C LEU A 304 -27.63 -28.14 35.36
N ALA A 305 -28.61 -27.23 35.35
CA ALA A 305 -28.92 -26.41 34.18
C ALA A 305 -27.71 -25.53 33.79
N ALA A 306 -27.11 -24.83 34.76
CA ALA A 306 -25.91 -24.03 34.54
C ALA A 306 -24.76 -24.87 33.97
N ARG A 307 -24.51 -26.08 34.50
CA ARG A 307 -23.50 -26.98 33.92
C ARG A 307 -23.81 -27.42 32.49
N THR A 308 -25.09 -27.68 32.16
CA THR A 308 -25.43 -28.03 30.77
C THR A 308 -25.26 -26.86 29.80
N GLU A 309 -25.44 -25.63 30.26
CA GLU A 309 -25.14 -24.43 29.46
C GLU A 309 -23.62 -24.23 29.29
N GLU A 310 -22.83 -24.43 30.36
CA GLU A 310 -21.36 -24.45 30.30
C GLU A 310 -20.85 -25.52 29.31
N ASP A 311 -21.39 -26.74 29.33
CA ASP A 311 -20.99 -27.81 28.41
C ASP A 311 -21.30 -27.47 26.93
N VAL A 312 -22.43 -26.81 26.66
CA VAL A 312 -22.77 -26.31 25.31
C VAL A 312 -21.80 -25.20 24.88
N GLN A 313 -21.49 -24.25 25.76
CA GLN A 313 -20.50 -23.21 25.49
C GLN A 313 -19.11 -23.79 25.23
N LEU A 314 -18.67 -24.78 26.03
CA LEU A 314 -17.43 -25.52 25.82
C LEU A 314 -17.42 -26.26 24.48
N SER A 315 -18.54 -26.87 24.05
CA SER A 315 -18.63 -27.49 22.73
C SER A 315 -18.50 -26.48 21.59
N SER A 316 -19.12 -25.30 21.73
CA SER A 316 -19.05 -24.22 20.73
C SER A 316 -17.65 -23.61 20.65
N LEU A 317 -17.02 -23.37 21.80
CA LEU A 317 -15.64 -22.90 21.88
C LEU A 317 -14.68 -23.92 21.28
N LYS A 318 -14.89 -25.22 21.57
CA LYS A 318 -14.09 -26.30 20.98
C LYS A 318 -14.20 -26.29 19.45
N THR A 319 -15.40 -26.22 18.89
CA THR A 319 -15.57 -26.15 17.42
C THR A 319 -14.91 -24.92 16.81
N GLU A 320 -14.94 -23.76 17.48
CA GLU A 320 -14.25 -22.57 16.97
C GLU A 320 -12.72 -22.68 17.11
N THR A 321 -12.20 -23.32 18.17
CA THR A 321 -10.75 -23.60 18.25
C THR A 321 -10.27 -24.58 17.18
N GLU A 322 -11.07 -25.60 16.84
CA GLU A 322 -10.78 -26.50 15.72
C GLU A 322 -10.84 -25.75 14.37
N ARG A 323 -11.82 -24.84 14.21
CA ARG A 323 -11.94 -23.96 13.02
C ARG A 323 -10.72 -23.04 12.88
N ILE A 324 -10.32 -22.34 13.93
CA ILE A 324 -9.15 -21.46 13.96
C ILE A 324 -7.86 -22.26 13.70
N GLN A 325 -7.72 -23.45 14.28
CA GLN A 325 -6.54 -24.30 14.08
C GLN A 325 -6.44 -24.76 12.62
N SER A 326 -7.54 -25.17 11.97
CA SER A 326 -7.53 -25.50 10.53
C SER A 326 -7.21 -24.30 9.64
N GLN A 327 -7.69 -23.09 9.96
CA GLN A 327 -7.31 -21.87 9.25
C GLN A 327 -5.82 -21.53 9.41
N LYS A 328 -5.28 -21.71 10.62
CA LYS A 328 -3.84 -21.54 10.89
C LYS A 328 -3.00 -22.52 10.07
N ASP A 329 -3.38 -23.79 10.04
CA ASP A 329 -2.64 -24.82 9.30
C ASP A 329 -2.71 -24.57 7.79
N GLN A 330 -3.88 -24.15 7.27
CA GLN A 330 -4.01 -23.71 5.88
C GLN A 330 -3.07 -22.53 5.57
N LEU A 331 -3.11 -21.45 6.37
CA LEU A 331 -2.23 -20.29 6.17
C LEU A 331 -0.74 -20.65 6.29
N GLN A 332 -0.38 -21.62 7.11
CA GLN A 332 0.99 -22.15 7.16
C GLN A 332 1.38 -22.88 5.87
N THR A 333 0.47 -23.67 5.27
CA THR A 333 0.74 -24.31 3.97
C THR A 333 0.86 -23.30 2.84
N GLU A 334 0.02 -22.27 2.81
CA GLU A 334 0.06 -21.18 1.82
C GLU A 334 1.36 -20.35 1.96
N LEU A 335 1.75 -20.00 3.19
CA LEU A 335 3.02 -19.32 3.48
C LEU A 335 4.23 -20.13 2.96
N LEU A 336 4.23 -21.45 3.16
CA LEU A 336 5.29 -22.32 2.67
C LEU A 336 5.30 -22.41 1.14
N ALA A 337 4.14 -22.50 0.50
CA ALA A 337 4.02 -22.48 -0.96
C ALA A 337 4.60 -21.17 -1.54
N CYS A 338 4.13 -20.01 -1.08
CA CYS A 338 4.64 -18.70 -1.50
C CYS A 338 6.16 -18.55 -1.26
N ARG A 339 6.69 -19.14 -0.18
CA ARG A 339 8.14 -19.15 0.09
C ARG A 339 8.91 -19.97 -0.94
N THR A 340 8.40 -21.14 -1.34
CA THR A 340 9.02 -21.95 -2.41
C THR A 340 8.95 -21.27 -3.77
N GLU A 341 7.85 -20.56 -4.07
CA GLU A 341 7.72 -19.77 -5.30
C GLU A 341 8.70 -18.59 -5.32
N LEU A 342 8.85 -17.86 -4.22
CA LEU A 342 9.85 -16.79 -4.10
C LEU A 342 11.28 -17.29 -4.30
N ASP A 343 11.62 -18.48 -3.78
CA ASP A 343 12.94 -19.07 -3.98
C ASP A 343 13.14 -19.56 -5.44
N ALA A 344 12.11 -20.09 -6.09
CA ALA A 344 12.14 -20.39 -7.53
C ALA A 344 12.33 -19.13 -8.39
N LEU A 345 11.61 -18.04 -8.09
CA LEU A 345 11.74 -16.75 -8.76
C LEU A 345 13.13 -16.13 -8.56
N ARG A 346 13.73 -16.26 -7.36
CA ARG A 346 15.13 -15.85 -7.10
C ARG A 346 16.11 -16.62 -7.97
N VAL A 347 15.93 -17.93 -8.14
CA VAL A 347 16.78 -18.75 -9.01
C VAL A 347 16.62 -18.31 -10.47
N ALA A 348 15.39 -18.12 -10.96
CA ALA A 348 15.10 -17.64 -12.31
C ALA A 348 15.71 -16.25 -12.58
N LEU A 349 15.54 -15.30 -11.67
CA LEU A 349 16.16 -13.97 -11.73
C LEU A 349 17.69 -14.07 -11.81
N SER A 350 18.30 -14.95 -11.00
CA SER A 350 19.74 -15.17 -11.06
C SER A 350 20.21 -15.76 -12.40
N HIS A 351 19.38 -16.58 -13.06
CA HIS A 351 19.67 -17.11 -14.39
C HIS A 351 19.62 -16.00 -15.44
N VAL A 352 18.53 -15.22 -15.47
CA VAL A 352 18.36 -14.06 -16.36
C VAL A 352 19.48 -13.02 -16.19
N GLN A 353 19.91 -12.77 -14.95
CA GLN A 353 21.05 -11.87 -14.68
C GLN A 353 22.38 -12.43 -15.23
N ARG A 354 22.59 -13.74 -15.23
CA ARG A 354 23.79 -14.35 -15.83
C ARG A 354 23.73 -14.29 -17.36
N THR A 355 22.60 -14.63 -17.97
CA THR A 355 22.44 -14.58 -19.44
C THR A 355 22.51 -13.15 -19.98
N ASN A 356 21.98 -12.16 -19.25
CA ASN A 356 22.12 -10.75 -19.61
C ASN A 356 23.60 -10.30 -19.56
N LYS A 357 24.37 -10.74 -18.56
CA LYS A 357 25.81 -10.47 -18.47
C LYS A 357 26.60 -11.10 -19.62
N THR A 358 26.30 -12.34 -20.02
CA THR A 358 26.97 -12.98 -21.16
C THR A 358 26.60 -12.28 -22.47
N LEU A 359 25.32 -12.01 -22.73
CA LEU A 359 24.87 -11.27 -23.92
C LEU A 359 25.46 -9.86 -24.00
N SER A 360 25.68 -9.19 -22.86
CA SER A 360 26.36 -7.89 -22.80
C SER A 360 27.84 -7.99 -23.18
N ALA A 361 28.54 -9.04 -22.73
CA ALA A 361 29.91 -9.32 -23.12
C ALA A 361 30.02 -9.68 -24.62
N ASP A 362 29.11 -10.50 -25.13
CA ASP A 362 29.05 -10.87 -26.55
C ASP A 362 28.76 -9.64 -27.42
N LYS A 363 27.82 -8.78 -27.00
CA LYS A 363 27.54 -7.49 -27.66
C LYS A 363 28.78 -6.60 -27.71
N ALA A 364 29.55 -6.51 -26.63
CA ALA A 364 30.80 -5.74 -26.60
C ALA A 364 31.86 -6.33 -27.53
N SER A 365 31.99 -7.67 -27.57
CA SER A 365 32.88 -8.40 -28.49
C SER A 365 32.52 -8.15 -29.96
N MET A 366 31.25 -8.29 -30.32
CA MET A 366 30.76 -8.00 -31.68
C MET A 366 30.97 -6.53 -32.06
N HIS A 367 30.72 -5.59 -31.14
CA HIS A 367 30.98 -4.17 -31.39
C HIS A 367 32.47 -3.89 -31.65
N GLN A 368 33.37 -4.51 -30.88
CA GLN A 368 34.81 -4.42 -31.11
C GLN A 368 35.21 -4.98 -32.49
N GLN A 369 34.63 -6.11 -32.91
CA GLN A 369 34.85 -6.67 -34.25
C GLN A 369 34.35 -5.75 -35.37
N CYS A 370 33.22 -5.06 -35.18
CA CYS A 370 32.74 -4.06 -36.13
C CYS A 370 33.71 -2.87 -36.27
N LEU A 371 34.33 -2.42 -35.17
CA LEU A 371 35.34 -1.36 -35.18
C LEU A 371 36.64 -1.83 -35.87
N GLU A 372 37.07 -3.06 -35.63
CA GLU A 372 38.22 -3.70 -36.28
C GLU A 372 38.02 -3.78 -37.81
N LEU A 373 36.88 -4.32 -38.26
CA LEU A 373 36.53 -4.40 -39.69
C LEU A 373 36.39 -3.01 -40.34
N ARG A 374 35.87 -2.02 -39.61
CA ARG A 374 35.81 -0.63 -40.09
C ARG A 374 37.21 -0.04 -40.26
N SER A 375 38.15 -0.31 -39.35
CA SER A 375 39.56 0.09 -39.46
C SER A 375 40.21 -0.55 -40.69
N GLN A 376 40.00 -1.86 -40.90
CA GLN A 376 40.50 -2.59 -42.07
C GLN A 376 39.94 -2.02 -43.39
N LEU A 377 38.64 -1.67 -43.44
CA LEU A 377 38.01 -1.06 -44.60
C LEU A 377 38.58 0.34 -44.91
N ILE A 378 38.85 1.16 -43.88
CA ILE A 378 39.51 2.46 -44.04
C ILE A 378 40.93 2.29 -44.58
N SER A 379 41.68 1.32 -44.06
CA SER A 379 43.04 0.98 -44.52
C SER A 379 43.05 0.54 -45.99
N LEU A 380 42.18 -0.40 -46.36
CA LEU A 380 42.02 -0.86 -47.76
C LEU A 380 41.58 0.28 -48.68
N ARG A 381 40.70 1.18 -48.22
CA ARG A 381 40.28 2.33 -49.03
C ARG A 381 41.44 3.29 -49.30
N SER A 382 42.24 3.61 -48.27
CA SER A 382 43.48 4.39 -48.43
C SER A 382 44.49 3.72 -49.38
N GLN A 383 44.61 2.39 -49.34
CA GLN A 383 45.45 1.63 -50.26
C GLN A 383 44.95 1.72 -51.72
N VAL A 384 43.63 1.70 -51.94
CA VAL A 384 43.03 1.91 -53.27
C VAL A 384 43.24 3.34 -53.75
N ASP A 385 42.99 4.34 -52.92
CA ASP A 385 43.12 5.76 -53.29
C ASP A 385 44.60 6.12 -53.61
N THR A 386 45.56 5.58 -52.85
CA THR A 386 47.01 5.72 -53.16
C THR A 386 47.41 4.97 -54.44
N SER A 387 46.90 3.76 -54.69
CA SER A 387 47.13 3.03 -55.94
C SER A 387 46.58 3.78 -57.15
N GLN A 388 45.39 4.38 -57.04
CA GLN A 388 44.79 5.22 -58.07
C GLN A 388 45.64 6.48 -58.34
N THR A 389 46.16 7.11 -57.28
CA THR A 389 47.05 8.28 -57.41
C THR A 389 48.32 7.91 -58.20
N VAL A 390 48.99 6.82 -57.84
CA VAL A 390 50.19 6.33 -58.55
C VAL A 390 49.90 5.99 -60.01
N GLN A 391 48.72 5.43 -60.33
CA GLN A 391 48.31 5.20 -61.72
C GLN A 391 48.13 6.51 -62.50
N MET A 392 47.51 7.53 -61.89
CA MET A 392 47.36 8.85 -62.51
C MET A 392 48.71 9.53 -62.76
N ASP A 393 49.61 9.50 -61.78
CA ASP A 393 50.97 10.05 -61.90
C ASP A 393 51.77 9.35 -63.01
N PHE A 394 51.68 8.02 -63.10
CA PHE A 394 52.30 7.24 -64.17
C PHE A 394 51.78 7.64 -65.55
N VAL A 395 50.45 7.82 -65.70
CA VAL A 395 49.84 8.27 -66.95
C VAL A 395 50.33 9.68 -67.31
N GLN A 396 50.34 10.63 -66.37
CA GLN A 396 50.83 12.00 -66.60
C GLN A 396 52.31 12.03 -66.99
N LEU A 397 53.15 11.23 -66.30
CA LEU A 397 54.57 11.12 -66.62
C LEU A 397 54.79 10.53 -68.02
N SER A 398 54.01 9.51 -68.39
CA SER A 398 54.09 8.89 -69.73
C SER A 398 53.74 9.88 -70.85
N GLN A 399 52.69 10.71 -70.66
CA GLN A 399 52.31 11.77 -71.60
C GLN A 399 53.38 12.86 -71.70
N SER A 400 53.94 13.26 -70.56
CA SER A 400 55.01 14.27 -70.49
C SER A 400 56.28 13.82 -71.22
N LEU A 401 56.67 12.56 -71.04
CA LEU A 401 57.81 11.95 -71.74
C LEU A 401 57.56 11.84 -73.25
N GLN A 402 56.35 11.46 -73.67
CA GLN A 402 55.99 11.42 -75.10
C GLN A 402 56.11 12.79 -75.76
N LEU A 403 55.62 13.86 -75.12
CA LEU A 403 55.74 15.23 -75.62
C LEU A 403 57.20 15.73 -75.62
N GLY A 404 58.03 15.26 -74.68
CA GLY A 404 59.46 15.58 -74.60
C GLY A 404 60.33 14.90 -75.66
N ILE A 405 59.91 13.75 -76.21
CA ILE A 405 60.62 13.02 -77.28
C ILE A 405 60.27 13.57 -78.68
N VAL A 406 59.18 14.33 -78.79
CA VAL A 406 58.66 14.90 -80.07
C VAL A 406 59.14 16.35 -80.31
N ARG A 407 59.95 16.90 -79.39
CA ARG A 407 60.67 18.19 -79.54
C ARG A 407 62.17 17.97 -79.74
#